data_AF-A0A7W1QJG3-F1
#
_entry.id   AF-A0A7W1QJG3-F1
#
_cell.length_a   1.000
_cell.length_b   1.000
_cell.length_c   1.000
_cell.angle_alpha   90.00
_cell.angle_beta   90.00
_cell.angle_gamma   90.00
#
_symmetry.space_group_name_H-M   'P 1'
#
loop_
_entity.id
_entity.type
_entity.pdbx_description
1 polymer ?
#
loop_
_entity_poly.entity_id
_entity_poly.type
_entity_poly.pdbx_seq_one_letter_code
_entity_poly.pdbx_strand_id
1 'polypeptide(L)'
;MNGWDPAESALLALLPQVGRGPKRGGIFALWLTVRVAQDLLLDPPPPERAHRRRVQALERRLSSLTMPPPLRRALGAAVSQLREIRPETAAQVLSQLVAPARETGGAEAGEAVALAARQARKALSG
;
A
#
# COMPACT_ATOMS: atom_id res chain seq x y z
N MET A 1 -10.61 -3.54 -16.82
CA MET A 1 -11.43 -2.50 -16.17
C MET A 1 -10.54 -1.29 -15.86
N ASN A 2 -10.62 -0.21 -16.65
CA ASN A 2 -9.95 1.07 -16.32
C ASN A 2 -10.84 1.90 -15.37
N GLY A 3 -11.19 1.33 -14.23
CA GLY A 3 -11.89 2.01 -13.14
C GLY A 3 -11.01 1.94 -11.91
N TRP A 4 -10.76 3.08 -11.27
CA TRP A 4 -9.86 3.16 -10.12
C TRP A 4 -10.13 2.05 -9.09
N ASP A 5 -9.05 1.45 -8.57
CA ASP A 5 -9.17 0.50 -7.48
C ASP A 5 -9.88 1.16 -6.29
N PRO A 6 -10.94 0.55 -5.73
CA PRO A 6 -11.71 1.14 -4.63
C PRO A 6 -10.87 1.46 -3.38
N ALA A 7 -9.87 0.63 -3.06
CA ALA A 7 -9.02 0.86 -1.90
C ALA A 7 -8.04 2.02 -2.14
N GLU A 8 -7.44 2.10 -3.34
CA GLU A 8 -6.63 3.26 -3.73
C GLU A 8 -7.46 4.55 -3.69
N SER A 9 -8.68 4.51 -4.25
CA SER A 9 -9.59 5.66 -4.30
C SER A 9 -9.97 6.15 -2.91
N ALA A 10 -10.27 5.22 -1.99
CA ALA A 10 -10.60 5.55 -0.61
C ALA A 10 -9.41 6.23 0.11
N LEU A 11 -8.18 5.75 -0.08
CA LEU A 11 -6.99 6.38 0.52
C LEU A 11 -6.72 7.78 -0.07
N LEU A 12 -6.90 7.95 -1.39
CA LEU A 12 -6.76 9.27 -2.02
C LEU A 12 -7.82 10.25 -1.55
N ALA A 13 -9.06 9.80 -1.34
CA ALA A 13 -10.15 10.63 -0.83
C ALA A 13 -9.90 11.16 0.60
N LEU A 14 -9.06 10.48 1.39
CA LEU A 14 -8.66 10.93 2.73
C LEU A 14 -7.61 12.04 2.71
N LEU A 15 -6.80 12.16 1.66
CA LEU A 15 -5.75 13.18 1.59
C LEU A 15 -6.26 14.62 1.76
N PRO A 16 -7.32 15.09 1.06
CA PRO A 16 -7.83 16.45 1.28
C PRO A 16 -8.44 16.66 2.67
N GLN A 17 -8.88 15.58 3.33
CA GLN A 17 -9.50 15.64 4.67
C GLN A 17 -8.46 15.79 5.79
N VAL A 18 -7.18 15.54 5.50
CA VAL A 18 -6.10 15.63 6.47
C VAL A 18 -5.23 16.86 6.19
N GLY A 19 -5.07 17.69 7.23
CA GLY A 19 -4.19 18.85 7.23
C GLY A 19 -2.73 18.48 6.91
N ARG A 20 -1.90 19.48 6.58
CA ARG A 20 -0.47 19.26 6.32
C ARG A 20 0.19 18.65 7.56
N GLY A 21 1.14 17.73 7.34
CA GLY A 21 1.94 17.14 8.41
C GLY A 21 2.15 15.63 8.27
N PRO A 22 2.73 14.99 9.31
CA PRO A 22 3.12 13.58 9.27
C PRO A 22 1.97 12.62 8.95
N LYS A 23 0.75 12.92 9.41
CA LYS A 23 -0.44 12.10 9.13
C LYS A 23 -0.75 12.03 7.63
N ARG A 24 -0.74 13.18 6.95
CA ARG A 24 -0.94 13.26 5.49
C ARG A 24 0.15 12.52 4.73
N GLY A 25 1.40 12.66 5.17
CA GLY A 25 2.53 11.88 4.63
C GLY A 25 2.33 10.37 4.81
N GLY A 26 1.79 9.95 5.95
CA GLY A 26 1.44 8.56 6.22
C GLY A 26 0.33 8.00 5.32
N ILE A 27 -0.76 8.74 5.11
CA ILE A 27 -1.84 8.33 4.19
C ILE A 27 -1.33 8.22 2.75
N PHE A 28 -0.53 9.19 2.31
CA PHE A 28 0.09 9.15 0.99
C PHE A 28 1.05 7.96 0.83
N ALA A 29 1.82 7.64 1.87
CA ALA A 29 2.70 6.48 1.91
C ALA A 29 1.91 5.16 1.82
N LEU A 30 0.81 5.04 2.57
CA LEU A 30 -0.09 3.88 2.50
C LEU A 30 -0.67 3.70 1.09
N TRP A 31 -1.16 4.77 0.46
CA TRP A 31 -1.66 4.72 -0.90
C TRP A 31 -0.61 4.20 -1.89
N LEU A 32 0.62 4.73 -1.84
CA LEU A 32 1.71 4.26 -2.70
C LEU A 32 2.03 2.78 -2.49
N THR A 33 2.09 2.33 -1.24
CA THR A 33 2.39 0.94 -0.92
C THR A 33 1.27 -0.01 -1.35
N VAL A 34 0.00 0.37 -1.16
CA VAL A 34 -1.16 -0.40 -1.64
C VAL A 34 -1.10 -0.59 -3.15
N ARG A 35 -0.84 0.49 -3.90
CA ARG A 35 -0.72 0.45 -5.36
C ARG A 35 0.40 -0.50 -5.82
N VAL A 36 1.59 -0.40 -5.22
CA VAL A 36 2.72 -1.28 -5.59
C VAL A 36 2.47 -2.73 -5.20
N ALA A 37 1.75 -3.00 -4.11
CA ALA A 37 1.35 -4.36 -3.76
C ALA A 37 0.32 -4.93 -4.75
N GLN A 38 -0.66 -4.13 -5.15
CA GLN A 38 -1.69 -4.53 -6.11
C GLN A 38 -1.14 -4.76 -7.51
N ASP A 39 -0.06 -4.08 -7.90
CA ASP A 39 0.63 -4.32 -9.17
C ASP A 39 1.08 -5.79 -9.35
N LEU A 40 1.40 -6.50 -8.26
CA LEU A 40 1.76 -7.93 -8.31
C LEU A 40 0.59 -8.85 -8.66
N LEU A 41 -0.63 -8.33 -8.61
CA LEU A 41 -1.88 -9.06 -8.84
C LEU A 41 -2.49 -8.75 -10.21
N LEU A 42 -1.78 -7.99 -11.04
CA LEU A 42 -2.20 -7.73 -12.42
C LEU A 42 -2.13 -9.01 -13.24
N ASP A 43 -3.03 -9.12 -14.22
CA ASP A 43 -3.04 -10.19 -15.21
C ASP A 43 -2.96 -9.58 -16.63
N PRO A 44 -1.86 -9.78 -17.38
CA PRO A 44 -0.64 -10.47 -16.96
C PRO A 44 0.15 -9.66 -15.89
N PRO A 45 0.94 -10.34 -15.04
CA PRO A 45 1.75 -9.65 -14.03
C PRO A 45 2.84 -8.79 -14.68
N PRO A 46 3.30 -7.72 -14.01
CA PRO A 46 4.35 -6.86 -14.53
C PRO A 46 5.66 -7.64 -14.69
N PRO A 47 6.49 -7.29 -15.69
CA PRO A 47 7.83 -7.86 -15.82
C PRO A 47 8.63 -7.66 -14.54
N GLU A 48 9.44 -8.64 -14.16
CA GLU A 48 10.22 -8.63 -12.92
C GLU A 48 11.07 -7.35 -12.76
N ARG A 49 11.72 -6.92 -13.86
CA ARG A 49 12.49 -5.67 -13.91
C ARG A 49 11.63 -4.43 -13.62
N ALA A 50 10.40 -4.40 -14.09
CA ALA A 50 9.47 -3.31 -13.84
C ALA A 50 9.05 -3.29 -12.36
N HIS A 51 8.74 -4.46 -11.79
CA HIS A 51 8.42 -4.58 -10.36
C HIS A 51 9.56 -4.12 -9.46
N ARG A 52 10.80 -4.60 -9.69
CA ARG A 52 11.99 -4.16 -8.93
C ARG A 52 12.18 -2.65 -8.97
N ARG A 53 11.96 -2.01 -10.13
CA ARG A 53 12.01 -0.55 -10.28
C ARG A 53 10.93 0.16 -9.47
N ARG A 54 9.71 -0.37 -9.44
CA ARG A 54 8.60 0.20 -8.64
C ARG A 54 8.86 0.09 -7.15
N VAL A 55 9.35 -1.05 -6.66
CA VAL A 55 9.74 -1.23 -5.25
C VAL A 55 10.89 -0.30 -4.87
N GLN A 56 11.90 -0.12 -5.73
CA GLN A 56 12.98 0.83 -5.49
C GLN A 56 12.48 2.29 -5.45
N ALA A 57 11.58 2.66 -6.36
CA ALA A 57 10.96 3.99 -6.36
C ALA A 57 10.11 4.22 -5.11
N LEU A 58 9.37 3.20 -4.67
CA LEU A 58 8.60 3.22 -3.43
C LEU A 58 9.53 3.48 -2.23
N GLU A 59 10.60 2.70 -2.08
CA GLU A 59 11.57 2.86 -0.99
C GLU A 59 12.16 4.29 -0.94
N ARG A 60 12.61 4.81 -2.09
CA ARG A 60 13.10 6.20 -2.20
C ARG A 60 12.04 7.22 -1.84
N ARG A 61 10.79 6.97 -2.22
CA ARG A 61 9.70 7.89 -1.90
C ARG A 61 9.39 7.88 -0.42
N LEU A 62 9.31 6.71 0.19
CA LEU A 62 9.06 6.54 1.63
C LEU A 62 10.14 7.19 2.50
N SER A 63 11.41 7.12 2.09
CA SER A 63 12.51 7.76 2.84
C SER A 63 12.43 9.30 2.83
N SER A 64 11.80 9.90 1.81
CA SER A 64 11.60 11.35 1.70
C SER A 64 10.41 11.89 2.50
N LEU A 65 9.52 11.02 2.98
CA LEU A 65 8.26 11.42 3.59
C LEU A 65 8.39 11.52 5.11
N THR A 66 7.86 12.61 5.68
CA THR A 66 7.60 12.68 7.12
C THR A 66 6.36 11.88 7.45
N MET A 67 6.49 10.89 8.34
CA MET A 67 5.37 10.04 8.78
C MET A 67 5.58 9.53 10.21
N PRO A 68 4.52 9.10 10.91
CA PRO A 68 4.61 8.53 12.25
C PRO A 68 5.60 7.34 12.30
N PRO A 69 6.44 7.22 13.35
CA PRO A 69 7.43 6.15 13.45
C PRO A 69 6.85 4.72 13.37
N PRO A 70 5.70 4.39 13.98
CA PRO A 70 5.11 3.06 13.86
C PRO A 70 4.82 2.68 12.40
N LEU A 71 4.20 3.61 11.65
CA LEU A 71 3.90 3.39 10.24
C LEU A 71 5.17 3.26 9.40
N ARG A 72 6.19 4.07 9.67
CA ARG A 72 7.49 3.98 8.98
C ARG A 72 8.11 2.59 9.09
N ARG A 73 8.09 2.00 10.28
CA ARG A 73 8.60 0.64 10.51
C ARG A 73 7.78 -0.41 9.74
N ALA A 74 6.46 -0.31 9.80
CA ALA A 74 5.57 -1.22 9.08
C ALA A 74 5.78 -1.15 7.56
N LEU A 75 5.90 0.06 7.01
CA LEU A 75 6.14 0.26 5.58
C LEU A 75 7.55 -0.19 5.15
N GLY A 76 8.55 -0.04 6.01
CA GLY A 76 9.88 -0.61 5.77
C GLY A 76 9.85 -2.14 5.66
N ALA A 77 9.12 -2.80 6.56
CA ALA A 77 8.91 -4.25 6.49
C ALA A 77 8.12 -4.67 5.24
N ALA A 78 7.11 -3.88 4.85
CA ALA A 78 6.36 -4.11 3.62
C ALA A 78 7.24 -4.02 2.36
N VAL A 79 8.12 -3.00 2.27
CA VAL A 79 9.07 -2.87 1.15
C VAL A 79 10.00 -4.07 1.07
N SER A 80 10.55 -4.53 2.20
CA SER A 80 11.43 -5.70 2.23
C SER A 80 10.72 -6.96 1.71
N GLN A 81 9.48 -7.19 2.13
CA GLN A 81 8.67 -8.33 1.65
C GLN A 81 8.37 -8.19 0.15
N LEU A 82 7.95 -7.02 -0.34
CA LEU A 82 7.61 -6.80 -1.75
C LEU A 82 8.79 -7.04 -2.72
N ARG A 83 10.03 -7.14 -2.23
CA ARG A 83 11.19 -7.53 -3.05
C ARG A 83 11.18 -9.00 -3.46
N GLU A 84 10.40 -9.85 -2.80
CA GLU A 84 10.37 -11.31 -3.05
C GLU A 84 9.54 -11.72 -4.29
N ILE A 85 8.86 -10.78 -4.96
CA ILE A 85 8.15 -10.94 -6.25
C ILE A 85 7.25 -12.18 -6.28
N ARG A 86 6.42 -12.33 -5.25
CA ARG A 86 5.41 -13.38 -5.14
C ARG A 86 4.02 -12.77 -4.98
N PRO A 87 3.00 -13.21 -5.74
CA PRO A 87 1.63 -12.70 -5.60
C PRO A 87 1.07 -12.82 -4.17
N GLU A 88 1.41 -13.90 -3.46
CA GLU A 88 0.97 -14.16 -2.08
C GLU A 88 1.48 -13.09 -1.11
N THR A 89 2.68 -12.55 -1.39
CA THR A 89 3.28 -11.48 -0.60
C THR A 89 2.42 -10.21 -0.61
N ALA A 90 1.71 -9.92 -1.70
CA ALA A 90 0.83 -8.75 -1.77
C ALA A 90 -0.30 -8.84 -0.72
N ALA A 91 -1.00 -9.99 -0.66
CA ALA A 91 -2.07 -10.20 0.31
C ALA A 91 -1.55 -10.16 1.76
N GLN A 92 -0.36 -10.73 2.02
CA GLN A 92 0.28 -10.71 3.33
C GLN A 92 0.64 -9.29 3.77
N VAL A 93 1.33 -8.53 2.92
CA VAL A 93 1.72 -7.14 3.19
C VAL A 93 0.50 -6.26 3.45
N LEU A 94 -0.52 -6.35 2.61
CA LEU A 94 -1.75 -5.56 2.78
C LEU A 94 -2.45 -5.90 4.10
N SER A 95 -2.47 -7.18 4.50
CA SER A 95 -3.06 -7.60 5.78
C SER A 95 -2.32 -7.04 6.98
N GLN A 96 -0.98 -7.04 6.95
CA GLN A 96 -0.13 -6.52 8.03
C GLN A 96 -0.24 -5.00 8.19
N LEU A 97 -0.58 -4.28 7.12
CA LEU A 97 -0.70 -2.82 7.14
C LEU A 97 -2.02 -2.30 7.70
N VAL A 98 -3.04 -3.15 7.90
CA VAL A 98 -4.37 -2.71 8.37
C VAL A 98 -4.30 -2.01 9.72
N ALA A 99 -3.63 -2.61 10.72
CA ALA A 99 -3.52 -2.01 12.05
C ALA A 99 -2.69 -0.70 12.03
N PRO A 100 -1.48 -0.64 11.44
CA PRO A 100 -0.73 0.60 11.29
C PRO A 100 -1.48 1.71 10.52
N ALA A 101 -2.28 1.33 9.52
CA ALA A 101 -3.11 2.26 8.77
C ALA A 101 -4.23 2.83 9.64
N ARG A 102 -4.89 1.99 10.45
CA ARG A 102 -5.94 2.42 11.38
C ARG A 102 -5.40 3.38 12.44
N GLU A 103 -4.25 3.06 13.02
CA GLU A 103 -3.59 3.89 14.03
C GLU A 103 -3.17 5.26 13.47
N THR A 104 -2.68 5.29 12.24
CA THR A 104 -2.18 6.53 11.62
C THR A 104 -3.30 7.37 11.01
N GLY A 105 -4.14 6.75 10.20
CA GLY A 105 -5.12 7.42 9.35
C GLY A 105 -6.51 7.53 9.96
N GLY A 106 -6.86 6.67 10.92
CA GLY A 106 -8.24 6.50 11.41
C GLY A 106 -8.89 5.24 10.86
N ALA A 107 -10.15 5.01 11.23
CA ALA A 107 -10.91 3.81 10.85
C ALA A 107 -10.97 3.63 9.33
N GLU A 108 -11.20 4.72 8.61
CA GLU A 108 -11.36 4.78 7.15
C GLU A 108 -10.09 4.32 6.42
N ALA A 109 -8.90 4.72 6.91
CA ALA A 109 -7.64 4.28 6.33
C ALA A 109 -7.40 2.78 6.57
N GLY A 110 -7.74 2.29 7.76
CA GLY A 110 -7.69 0.86 8.07
C GLY A 110 -8.64 0.04 7.19
N GLU A 111 -9.86 0.55 6.98
CA GLU A 111 -10.87 -0.09 6.14
C GLU A 111 -10.48 -0.14 4.66
N ALA A 112 -9.90 0.94 4.13
CA ALA A 112 -9.38 0.98 2.78
C ALA A 112 -8.26 -0.07 2.58
N VAL A 113 -7.30 -0.16 3.49
CA VAL A 113 -6.24 -1.17 3.41
C VAL A 113 -6.79 -2.59 3.59
N ALA A 114 -7.78 -2.78 4.47
CA ALA A 114 -8.45 -4.06 4.64
C ALA A 114 -9.23 -4.48 3.38
N LEU A 115 -9.82 -3.52 2.65
CA LEU A 115 -10.45 -3.78 1.36
C LEU A 115 -9.42 -4.26 0.33
N ALA A 116 -8.27 -3.59 0.22
CA ALA A 116 -7.17 -4.05 -0.64
C ALA A 116 -6.72 -5.47 -0.28
N ALA A 117 -6.56 -5.77 1.01
CA ALA A 117 -6.17 -7.12 1.46
C ALA A 117 -7.20 -8.19 1.06
N ARG A 118 -8.51 -7.89 1.17
CA ARG A 118 -9.58 -8.80 0.74
C ARG A 118 -9.58 -9.01 -0.77
N GLN A 119 -9.42 -7.93 -1.55
CA GLN A 119 -9.32 -8.00 -3.00
C GLN A 119 -8.11 -8.83 -3.43
N ALA A 120 -6.97 -8.65 -2.78
CA ALA A 120 -5.77 -9.42 -3.04
C ALA A 120 -5.97 -10.92 -2.82
N ARG A 121 -6.57 -11.32 -1.70
CA ARG A 121 -6.89 -12.73 -1.44
C ARG A 121 -7.84 -13.30 -2.48
N LYS A 122 -8.84 -12.52 -2.90
CA LYS A 122 -9.78 -12.92 -3.95
C LYS A 122 -9.08 -13.14 -5.29
N ALA A 123 -8.15 -12.26 -5.67
CA ALA A 123 -7.36 -12.40 -6.89
C ALA A 123 -6.45 -13.64 -6.90
N LEU A 124 -6.01 -14.11 -5.72
CA LEU A 124 -5.19 -15.33 -5.60
C LEU A 124 -6.02 -16.63 -5.57
N SER A 125 -7.34 -16.53 -5.35
CA SER A 125 -8.22 -17.70 -5.21
C SER A 125 -9.06 -17.96 -6.47
N GLY A 126 -8.99 -17.07 -7.47
CA GLY A 126 -9.67 -17.19 -8.76
C GLY A 126 -8.69 -17.58 -9.83
#